data_AF-A0A2V9XEY0-F1
#
_entry.id   AF-A0A2V9XEY0-F1
#
_cell.length_a   1.000
_cell.length_b   1.000
_cell.length_c   1.000
_cell.angle_alpha   90.00
_cell.angle_beta   90.00
_cell.angle_gamma   90.00
#
_symmetry.space_group_name_H-M   'P 1'
#
loop_
_entity.id
_entity.type
_entity.pdbx_description
1 polymer ?
#
loop_
_entity_poly.entity_id
_entity_poly.type
_entity_poly.pdbx_seq_one_letter_code
_entity_poly.pdbx_strand_id
1 'polypeptide(L)'
;MKRAAMTTVVVVGLAACSFAQSNPPAPQNTQAGQPAGQAAAAPAPTGKRPPQAKTQPEFDAYKAAAALTDPAAQEKAADDFAAKFADSELRAVLYKSAMHGYQQANNADKMMDMSRKVLNYDADDPEALLGVAQVLAERTRDTDLDKDQRLAEAKKNAQRALSTVETDIPTAGQPPDRIEAYKGFLRSEAYAILGTLEYNAKAWPDAEGDLRKSIDAFPQQVDPIAVLRLSIALDNQKRYPEALKYASQAVELTKEGTNAGAAARAEKDRLTKLNSGTEPTPSSAPPKN
;
A
#
# COMPACT_ATOMS: atom_id res chain seq x y z
N MET A 1 8.09 4.12 -27.53
CA MET A 1 9.25 4.70 -26.84
C MET A 1 9.13 4.38 -25.35
N LYS A 2 10.19 3.82 -24.77
CA LYS A 2 10.25 3.21 -23.44
C LYS A 2 9.89 4.23 -22.36
N ARG A 3 8.92 3.94 -21.50
CA ARG A 3 8.63 4.76 -20.30
C ARG A 3 9.70 4.46 -19.26
N ALA A 4 10.58 5.42 -19.03
CA ALA A 4 11.38 5.49 -17.82
C ALA A 4 10.42 5.74 -16.65
N ALA A 5 10.13 4.69 -15.88
CA ALA A 5 9.58 4.84 -14.55
C ALA A 5 10.69 5.51 -13.72
N MET A 6 10.46 6.76 -13.33
CA MET A 6 11.31 7.46 -12.39
C MET A 6 10.93 6.95 -10.99
N THR A 7 11.31 5.70 -10.73
CA THR A 7 11.27 5.09 -9.41
C THR A 7 12.39 5.75 -8.63
N THR A 8 12.06 6.71 -7.78
CA THR A 8 13.01 7.22 -6.79
C THR A 8 13.37 6.06 -5.89
N VAL A 9 14.51 5.43 -6.17
CA VAL A 9 15.17 4.49 -5.27
C VAL A 9 15.46 5.25 -3.99
N VAL A 10 14.62 5.05 -2.98
CA VAL A 10 14.95 5.43 -1.61
C VAL A 10 16.02 4.45 -1.17
N VAL A 11 17.27 4.83 -1.40
CA VAL A 11 18.43 4.19 -0.77
C VAL A 11 18.18 4.31 0.73
N VAL A 12 17.87 3.18 1.38
CA VAL A 12 17.85 3.06 2.82
C VAL A 12 19.26 3.39 3.30
N GLY A 13 19.44 4.61 3.80
CA GLY A 13 20.67 5.04 4.46
C GLY A 13 20.89 4.15 5.68
N LEU A 14 21.87 3.26 5.57
CA LEU A 14 22.41 2.49 6.68
C LEU A 14 22.85 3.47 7.78
N ALA A 15 22.12 3.50 8.89
CA ALA A 15 22.63 4.06 10.13
C ALA A 15 23.82 3.21 10.57
N ALA A 16 25.03 3.75 10.40
CA ALA A 16 26.24 3.18 10.95
C ALA A 16 26.17 3.30 12.48
N CYS A 17 25.92 2.19 13.18
CA CYS A 17 26.19 2.12 14.61
C CYS A 17 27.72 2.10 14.79
N SER A 18 28.29 3.27 15.10
CA SER A 18 29.67 3.35 15.56
C SER A 18 29.79 2.67 16.93
N PHE A 19 30.65 1.65 17.02
CA PHE A 19 31.08 1.10 18.30
C PHE A 19 31.82 2.20 19.08
N ALA A 20 31.32 2.53 20.26
CA ALA A 20 31.92 3.51 21.16
C ALA A 20 33.24 2.96 21.72
N GLN A 21 34.36 3.52 21.26
CA GLN A 21 35.67 3.30 21.86
C GLN A 21 35.87 4.41 22.92
N SER A 22 35.76 4.03 24.18
CA SER A 22 35.87 4.91 25.35
C SER A 22 37.30 5.41 25.53
N ASN A 23 37.50 6.74 25.43
CA ASN A 23 38.69 7.43 25.92
C ASN A 23 38.31 8.28 27.15
N PRO A 24 39.16 8.38 28.19
CA PRO A 24 38.85 9.15 29.40
C PRO A 24 38.95 10.67 29.16
N PRO A 25 38.16 11.50 29.89
CA PRO A 25 38.15 12.94 29.69
C PRO A 25 39.31 13.64 30.40
N ALA A 26 39.92 14.63 29.72
CA ALA A 26 40.78 15.63 30.33
C ALA A 26 39.93 16.75 30.99
N PRO A 27 40.37 17.36 32.10
CA PRO A 27 39.54 18.28 32.88
C PRO A 27 39.64 19.70 32.31
N GLN A 28 38.49 20.37 32.13
CA GLN A 28 38.50 21.83 31.92
C GLN A 28 37.30 22.52 32.57
N ASN A 29 37.69 23.33 33.57
CA ASN A 29 37.10 24.55 34.12
C ASN A 29 35.58 24.69 34.32
N THR A 30 35.28 24.86 35.60
CA THR A 30 34.06 25.40 36.20
C THR A 30 33.77 26.85 35.77
N GLN A 31 32.56 27.09 35.23
CA GLN A 31 31.84 28.34 35.45
C GLN A 31 30.36 28.03 35.70
N ALA A 32 29.84 28.70 36.74
CA ALA A 32 28.58 28.42 37.39
C ALA A 32 27.39 29.15 36.73
N GLY A 33 26.24 28.47 36.73
CA GLY A 33 24.94 29.07 37.04
C GLY A 33 24.05 29.49 35.87
N GLN A 34 23.10 28.61 35.50
CA GLN A 34 21.68 28.96 35.34
C GLN A 34 20.82 27.68 35.35
N PRO A 35 19.61 27.69 35.95
CA PRO A 35 18.84 26.48 36.22
C PRO A 35 18.23 25.92 34.94
N ALA A 36 18.55 24.66 34.65
CA ALA A 36 17.94 23.88 33.59
C ALA A 36 16.45 23.67 33.91
N GLY A 37 15.57 24.31 33.15
CA GLY A 37 14.20 23.83 33.02
C GLY A 37 14.25 22.44 32.41
N GLN A 38 13.60 21.47 33.06
CA GLN A 38 13.34 20.17 32.46
C GLN A 38 12.67 20.38 31.09
N ALA A 39 13.45 20.22 30.02
CA ALA A 39 12.89 19.94 28.72
C ALA A 39 12.13 18.61 28.89
N ALA A 40 10.81 18.69 28.84
CA ALA A 40 9.96 17.51 28.78
C ALA A 40 10.51 16.61 27.67
N ALA A 41 10.91 15.39 28.03
CA ALA A 41 11.27 14.39 27.06
C ALA A 41 10.10 14.26 26.09
N ALA A 42 10.36 14.55 24.81
CA ALA A 42 9.37 14.31 23.76
C ALA A 42 8.89 12.85 23.87
N PRO A 43 7.59 12.58 23.73
CA PRO A 43 7.07 11.23 23.82
C PRO A 43 7.83 10.33 22.86
N ALA A 44 8.25 9.15 23.35
CA ALA A 44 8.94 8.16 22.55
C ALA A 44 8.10 7.83 21.30
N PRO A 45 8.72 7.67 20.11
CA PRO A 45 7.99 7.40 18.89
C PRO A 45 7.19 6.10 19.03
N THR A 46 5.90 6.14 18.75
CA THR A 46 4.92 5.04 18.89
C THR A 46 5.03 3.99 17.78
N GLY A 47 6.23 3.72 17.26
CA GLY A 47 6.48 2.79 16.16
C GLY A 47 7.39 1.64 16.54
N LYS A 48 7.31 0.55 15.78
CA LYS A 48 8.15 -0.64 15.95
C LYS A 48 9.63 -0.33 15.72
N ARG A 49 10.51 -0.93 16.52
CA ARG A 49 11.96 -0.82 16.30
C ARG A 49 12.32 -1.46 14.96
N PRO A 50 13.21 -0.86 14.14
CA PRO A 50 13.69 -1.51 12.93
C PRO A 50 14.42 -2.83 13.27
N PRO A 51 14.25 -3.88 12.45
CA PRO A 51 15.01 -5.14 12.56
C PRO A 51 16.52 -4.93 12.55
N GLN A 52 17.26 -5.74 13.31
CA GLN A 52 18.72 -5.64 13.43
C GLN A 52 19.42 -6.98 13.22
N ALA A 53 20.65 -6.92 12.68
CA ALA A 53 21.55 -8.05 12.70
C ALA A 53 22.05 -8.32 14.12
N LYS A 54 22.13 -9.59 14.51
CA LYS A 54 22.68 -10.04 15.80
C LYS A 54 24.19 -10.28 15.73
N THR A 55 24.70 -10.61 14.55
CA THR A 55 26.13 -10.94 14.36
C THR A 55 26.72 -10.30 13.11
N GLN A 56 28.05 -10.17 13.07
CA GLN A 56 28.75 -9.64 11.89
C GLN A 56 28.54 -10.52 10.63
N PRO A 57 28.65 -11.86 10.68
CA PRO A 57 28.40 -12.70 9.50
C PRO A 57 26.98 -12.59 8.96
N GLU A 58 25.99 -12.39 9.83
CA GLU A 58 24.61 -12.13 9.45
C GLU A 58 24.48 -10.78 8.75
N PHE A 59 25.10 -9.73 9.29
CA PHE A 59 25.07 -8.42 8.66
C PHE A 59 25.73 -8.40 7.27
N ASP A 60 26.86 -9.08 7.12
CA ASP A 60 27.55 -9.19 5.83
C ASP A 60 26.72 -9.97 4.80
N ALA A 61 26.08 -11.07 5.22
CA ALA A 61 25.18 -11.84 4.35
C ALA A 61 23.93 -11.03 3.97
N TYR A 62 23.35 -10.28 4.91
CA TYR A 62 22.24 -9.39 4.65
C TYR A 62 22.61 -8.32 3.62
N LYS A 63 23.77 -7.66 3.78
CA LYS A 63 24.25 -6.66 2.82
C LYS A 63 24.40 -7.23 1.40
N ALA A 64 24.97 -8.43 1.29
CA ALA A 64 25.13 -9.09 -0.01
C ALA A 64 23.77 -9.39 -0.66
N ALA A 65 22.81 -9.91 0.12
CA ALA A 65 21.47 -10.20 -0.36
C ALA A 65 20.68 -8.91 -0.72
N ALA A 66 20.77 -7.87 0.10
CA ALA A 66 20.06 -6.61 -0.10
C ALA A 66 20.57 -5.80 -1.30
N ALA A 67 21.78 -6.08 -1.80
CA ALA A 67 22.32 -5.46 -3.01
C ALA A 67 21.71 -6.02 -4.31
N LEU A 68 20.99 -7.14 -4.25
CA LEU A 68 20.35 -7.76 -5.40
C LEU A 68 19.11 -6.98 -5.84
N THR A 69 18.88 -6.91 -7.14
CA THR A 69 17.74 -6.18 -7.74
C THR A 69 16.82 -7.06 -8.57
N ASP A 70 17.29 -8.24 -9.00
CA ASP A 70 16.46 -9.23 -9.67
C ASP A 70 15.56 -9.95 -8.64
N PRO A 71 14.22 -10.00 -8.85
CA PRO A 71 13.30 -10.56 -7.86
C PRO A 71 13.57 -12.04 -7.53
N ALA A 72 13.95 -12.86 -8.51
CA ALA A 72 14.24 -14.28 -8.28
C ALA A 72 15.56 -14.48 -7.54
N ALA A 73 16.57 -13.65 -7.83
CA ALA A 73 17.81 -13.63 -7.05
C ALA A 73 17.59 -13.16 -5.61
N GLN A 74 16.73 -12.14 -5.41
CA GLN A 74 16.34 -11.68 -4.07
C GLN A 74 15.61 -12.77 -3.29
N GLU A 75 14.63 -13.45 -3.89
CA GLU A 75 13.92 -14.59 -3.26
C GLU A 75 14.92 -15.68 -2.84
N LYS A 76 15.79 -16.10 -3.77
CA LYS A 76 16.79 -17.12 -3.48
C LYS A 76 17.72 -16.69 -2.33
N ALA A 77 18.20 -15.46 -2.34
CA ALA A 77 19.08 -14.96 -1.29
C ALA A 77 18.36 -14.86 0.06
N ALA A 78 17.07 -14.50 0.07
CA ALA A 78 16.24 -14.50 1.27
C ALA A 78 16.06 -15.92 1.83
N ASP A 79 15.81 -16.91 0.97
CA ASP A 79 15.70 -18.32 1.37
C ASP A 79 17.02 -18.87 1.93
N ASP A 80 18.14 -18.63 1.24
CA ASP A 80 19.47 -19.06 1.70
C ASP A 80 19.83 -18.38 3.05
N PHE A 81 19.51 -17.09 3.19
CA PHE A 81 19.73 -16.35 4.42
C PHE A 81 18.86 -16.88 5.57
N ALA A 82 17.58 -17.15 5.34
CA ALA A 82 16.66 -17.66 6.34
C ALA A 82 17.07 -19.06 6.83
N ALA A 83 17.58 -19.90 5.93
CA ALA A 83 18.12 -21.23 6.29
C ALA A 83 19.39 -21.13 7.14
N LYS A 84 20.28 -20.17 6.83
CA LYS A 84 21.56 -20.00 7.53
C LYS A 84 21.42 -19.27 8.87
N PHE A 85 20.49 -18.32 8.97
CA PHE A 85 20.29 -17.45 10.13
C PHE A 85 18.84 -17.54 10.63
N ALA A 86 18.47 -18.72 11.15
CA ALA A 86 17.11 -19.04 11.60
C ALA A 86 16.59 -18.20 12.79
N ASP A 87 17.45 -17.40 13.44
CA ASP A 87 17.06 -16.48 14.50
C ASP A 87 17.15 -15.00 14.08
N SER A 88 17.49 -14.72 12.83
CA SER A 88 17.69 -13.35 12.35
C SER A 88 16.36 -12.59 12.27
N GLU A 89 16.39 -11.31 12.67
CA GLU A 89 15.27 -10.37 12.47
C GLU A 89 15.17 -9.88 11.01
N LEU A 90 16.25 -10.04 10.23
CA LEU A 90 16.37 -9.48 8.88
C LEU A 90 15.71 -10.35 7.79
N ARG A 91 15.19 -11.54 8.16
CA ARG A 91 14.49 -12.44 7.23
C ARG A 91 13.28 -11.77 6.59
N ALA A 92 12.42 -11.15 7.41
CA ALA A 92 11.25 -10.42 6.93
C ALA A 92 11.65 -9.30 5.94
N VAL A 93 12.74 -8.60 6.22
CA VAL A 93 13.25 -7.50 5.38
C VAL A 93 13.66 -8.00 4.00
N LEU A 94 14.38 -9.12 3.92
CA LEU A 94 14.81 -9.67 2.63
C LEU A 94 13.64 -10.21 1.79
N TYR A 95 12.66 -10.87 2.42
CA TYR A 95 11.45 -11.31 1.72
C TYR A 95 10.59 -10.12 1.25
N LYS A 96 10.56 -9.03 2.01
CA LYS A 96 9.89 -7.79 1.61
C LYS A 96 10.54 -7.14 0.38
N SER A 97 11.88 -7.16 0.28
CA SER A 97 12.57 -6.75 -0.95
C SER A 97 12.16 -7.60 -2.16
N ALA A 98 12.10 -8.93 -2.00
CA ALA A 98 11.64 -9.83 -3.07
C ALA A 98 10.16 -9.60 -3.43
N MET A 99 9.30 -9.38 -2.44
CA MET A 99 7.89 -9.01 -2.62
C MET A 99 7.75 -7.76 -3.49
N HIS A 100 8.50 -6.68 -3.18
CA HIS A 100 8.53 -5.46 -3.99
C HIS A 100 9.05 -5.71 -5.40
N GLY A 101 10.07 -6.56 -5.54
CA GLY A 101 10.58 -6.97 -6.85
C GLY A 101 9.50 -7.64 -7.71
N TYR A 102 8.75 -8.58 -7.12
CA TYR A 102 7.66 -9.26 -7.81
C TYR A 102 6.44 -8.38 -8.07
N GLN A 103 6.13 -7.45 -7.18
CA GLN A 103 5.11 -6.42 -7.40
C GLN A 103 5.46 -5.57 -8.63
N GLN A 104 6.70 -5.08 -8.71
CA GLN A 104 7.18 -4.30 -9.87
C GLN A 104 7.20 -5.12 -11.17
N ALA A 105 7.46 -6.42 -11.08
CA ALA A 105 7.38 -7.34 -12.20
C ALA A 105 5.93 -7.75 -12.57
N ASN A 106 4.92 -7.21 -11.87
CA ASN A 106 3.51 -7.56 -12.03
C ASN A 106 3.23 -9.07 -11.86
N ASN A 107 3.99 -9.74 -10.98
CA ASN A 107 3.87 -11.15 -10.68
C ASN A 107 3.16 -11.34 -9.33
N ALA A 108 1.83 -11.29 -9.35
CA ALA A 108 1.05 -11.29 -8.11
C ALA A 108 1.07 -12.63 -7.35
N ASP A 109 1.30 -13.78 -8.00
CA ASP A 109 1.43 -15.06 -7.29
C ASP A 109 2.70 -15.05 -6.43
N LYS A 110 3.84 -14.72 -7.04
CA LYS A 110 5.10 -14.61 -6.30
C LYS A 110 5.11 -13.48 -5.29
N MET A 111 4.45 -12.36 -5.60
CA MET A 111 4.24 -11.29 -4.63
C MET A 111 3.50 -11.80 -3.40
N MET A 112 2.38 -12.51 -3.58
CA MET A 112 1.62 -13.11 -2.47
C MET A 112 2.44 -14.12 -1.68
N ASP A 113 3.18 -14.99 -2.36
CA ASP A 113 4.06 -15.97 -1.71
C ASP A 113 5.07 -15.27 -0.81
N MET A 114 5.72 -14.20 -1.29
CA MET A 114 6.67 -13.43 -0.50
C MET A 114 5.99 -12.67 0.63
N SER A 115 4.81 -12.09 0.41
CA SER A 115 4.01 -11.48 1.49
C SER A 115 3.71 -12.49 2.60
N ARG A 116 3.32 -13.72 2.25
CA ARG A 116 3.09 -14.79 3.24
C ARG A 116 4.37 -15.19 3.96
N LYS A 117 5.51 -15.24 3.27
CA LYS A 117 6.82 -15.46 3.92
C LYS A 117 7.18 -14.33 4.88
N VAL A 118 6.91 -13.07 4.55
CA VAL A 118 7.08 -11.94 5.47
C VAL A 118 6.21 -12.15 6.71
N LEU A 119 4.91 -12.43 6.53
CA LEU A 119 3.95 -12.62 7.63
C LEU A 119 4.29 -13.80 8.55
N ASN A 120 5.03 -14.80 8.06
CA ASN A 120 5.53 -15.89 8.89
C ASN A 120 6.58 -15.43 9.92
N TYR A 121 7.32 -14.35 9.63
CA TYR A 121 8.34 -13.78 10.53
C TYR A 121 7.88 -12.49 11.21
N ASP A 122 7.01 -11.74 10.56
CA ASP A 122 6.40 -10.53 11.07
C ASP A 122 4.91 -10.49 10.70
N ALA A 123 4.08 -11.09 11.56
CA ALA A 123 2.65 -11.26 11.33
C ALA A 123 1.86 -9.95 11.24
N ASP A 124 2.44 -8.84 11.68
CA ASP A 124 1.81 -7.52 11.73
C ASP A 124 2.41 -6.53 10.74
N ASP A 125 3.32 -6.94 9.84
CA ASP A 125 3.83 -6.06 8.78
C ASP A 125 2.66 -5.60 7.88
N PRO A 126 2.30 -4.30 7.91
CA PRO A 126 1.11 -3.79 7.24
C PRO A 126 1.20 -3.93 5.72
N GLU A 127 2.41 -3.89 5.15
CA GLU A 127 2.59 -3.97 3.71
C GLU A 127 2.40 -5.40 3.19
N ALA A 128 2.90 -6.40 3.91
CA ALA A 128 2.69 -7.79 3.58
C ALA A 128 1.22 -8.22 3.77
N LEU A 129 0.55 -7.70 4.81
CA LEU A 129 -0.90 -7.88 4.99
C LEU A 129 -1.66 -7.35 3.76
N LEU A 130 -1.33 -6.14 3.30
CA LEU A 130 -1.95 -5.56 2.10
C LEU A 130 -1.61 -6.33 0.82
N GLY A 131 -0.38 -6.83 0.70
CA GLY A 131 0.03 -7.64 -0.44
C GLY A 131 -0.82 -8.92 -0.59
N VAL A 132 -1.07 -9.64 0.52
CA VAL A 132 -1.98 -10.79 0.52
C VAL A 132 -3.41 -10.35 0.20
N ALA A 133 -3.89 -9.30 0.86
CA ALA A 133 -5.26 -8.82 0.70
C ALA A 133 -5.58 -8.41 -0.74
N GLN A 134 -4.67 -7.68 -1.39
CA GLN A 134 -4.81 -7.22 -2.77
C GLN A 134 -4.94 -8.40 -3.73
N VAL A 135 -4.01 -9.36 -3.66
CA VAL A 135 -4.00 -10.50 -4.58
C VAL A 135 -5.26 -11.34 -4.42
N LEU A 136 -5.72 -11.57 -3.19
CA LEU A 136 -6.97 -12.27 -2.93
C LEU A 136 -8.18 -11.50 -3.45
N ALA A 137 -8.26 -10.18 -3.24
CA ALA A 137 -9.36 -9.36 -3.73
C ALA A 137 -9.45 -9.31 -5.26
N GLU A 138 -8.31 -9.29 -5.96
CA GLU A 138 -8.25 -9.18 -7.42
C GLU A 138 -8.40 -10.52 -8.15
N ARG A 139 -7.90 -11.62 -7.56
CA ARG A 139 -7.80 -12.91 -8.26
C ARG A 139 -8.88 -13.92 -7.87
N THR A 140 -9.62 -13.68 -6.79
CA THR A 140 -10.73 -14.55 -6.40
C THR A 140 -11.90 -14.37 -7.37
N ARG A 141 -12.37 -15.47 -7.95
CA ARG A 141 -13.47 -15.51 -8.92
C ARG A 141 -14.73 -16.06 -8.28
N ASP A 142 -15.88 -15.73 -8.87
CA ASP A 142 -17.17 -16.26 -8.43
C ASP A 142 -17.28 -17.79 -8.54
N THR A 143 -16.43 -18.42 -9.37
CA THR A 143 -16.38 -19.86 -9.59
C THR A 143 -15.47 -20.61 -8.63
N ASP A 144 -14.71 -19.91 -7.79
CA ASP A 144 -13.74 -20.54 -6.89
C ASP A 144 -14.48 -21.21 -5.71
N LEU A 145 -14.15 -22.47 -5.43
CA LEU A 145 -14.79 -23.25 -4.35
C LEU A 145 -14.52 -22.64 -2.96
N ASP A 146 -13.38 -21.98 -2.80
CA ASP A 146 -12.92 -21.33 -1.57
C ASP A 146 -13.12 -19.80 -1.59
N LYS A 147 -13.95 -19.27 -2.51
CA LYS A 147 -14.20 -17.84 -2.69
C LYS A 147 -14.43 -17.12 -1.36
N ASP A 148 -15.41 -17.56 -0.57
CA ASP A 148 -15.80 -16.86 0.65
C ASP A 148 -14.67 -16.82 1.67
N GLN A 149 -13.88 -17.90 1.77
CA GLN A 149 -12.70 -17.95 2.63
C GLN A 149 -11.64 -16.95 2.17
N ARG A 150 -11.35 -16.89 0.86
CA ARG A 150 -10.36 -15.97 0.29
C ARG A 150 -10.76 -14.52 0.45
N LEU A 151 -12.03 -14.18 0.23
CA LEU A 151 -12.54 -12.82 0.41
C LEU A 151 -12.55 -12.42 1.90
N ALA A 152 -12.89 -13.35 2.80
CA ALA A 152 -12.82 -13.10 4.24
C ALA A 152 -11.37 -12.88 4.71
N GLU A 153 -10.42 -13.66 4.20
CA GLU A 153 -8.99 -13.46 4.45
C GLU A 153 -8.52 -12.11 3.92
N ALA A 154 -8.91 -11.71 2.70
CA ALA A 154 -8.57 -10.40 2.14
C ALA A 154 -9.07 -9.26 3.04
N LYS A 155 -10.35 -9.31 3.45
CA LYS A 155 -10.95 -8.32 4.34
C LYS A 155 -10.21 -8.24 5.69
N LYS A 156 -9.92 -9.40 6.30
CA LYS A 156 -9.22 -9.47 7.57
C LYS A 156 -7.82 -8.85 7.50
N ASN A 157 -7.06 -9.16 6.44
CA ASN A 157 -5.71 -8.63 6.28
C ASN A 157 -5.73 -7.11 6.05
N ALA A 158 -6.62 -6.59 5.20
CA ALA A 158 -6.74 -5.14 4.98
C ALA A 158 -7.16 -4.39 6.26
N GLN A 159 -8.09 -4.94 7.04
CA GLN A 159 -8.47 -4.38 8.35
C GLN A 159 -7.33 -4.43 9.37
N ARG A 160 -6.55 -5.52 9.38
CA ARG A 160 -5.38 -5.63 10.25
C ARG A 160 -4.33 -4.59 9.88
N ALA A 161 -4.07 -4.38 8.58
CA ALA A 161 -3.15 -3.36 8.09
C ALA A 161 -3.56 -1.95 8.51
N LEU A 162 -4.86 -1.60 8.51
CA LEU A 162 -5.36 -0.33 9.04
C LEU A 162 -5.05 -0.12 10.53
N SER A 163 -4.90 -1.20 11.29
CA SER A 163 -4.51 -1.13 12.70
C SER A 163 -2.98 -1.06 12.83
N THR A 164 -2.26 -1.95 12.14
CA THR A 164 -0.80 -2.09 12.29
C THR A 164 -0.02 -1.00 11.59
N VAL A 165 -0.61 -0.27 10.64
CA VAL A 165 0.01 0.94 10.05
C VAL A 165 0.33 2.01 11.10
N GLU A 166 -0.39 2.02 12.23
CA GLU A 166 -0.13 2.99 13.29
C GLU A 166 0.95 2.54 14.29
N THR A 167 1.20 1.24 14.40
CA THR A 167 2.05 0.64 15.45
C THR A 167 3.31 -0.06 14.92
N ASP A 168 3.25 -0.65 13.72
CA ASP A 168 4.23 -1.61 13.21
C ASP A 168 5.12 -1.04 12.09
N ILE A 169 4.99 0.24 11.79
CA ILE A 169 5.90 0.95 10.87
C ILE A 169 7.18 1.34 11.61
N PRO A 170 8.37 0.97 11.11
CA PRO A 170 9.63 1.46 11.64
C PRO A 170 9.78 2.98 11.46
N THR A 171 9.92 3.71 12.57
CA THR A 171 9.99 5.18 12.58
C THR A 171 11.37 5.74 12.89
N ALA A 172 12.28 4.91 13.42
CA ALA A 172 13.60 5.36 13.86
C ALA A 172 14.43 5.95 12.69
N GLY A 173 14.91 7.18 12.87
CA GLY A 173 15.78 7.86 11.90
C GLY A 173 15.09 8.37 10.63
N GLN A 174 13.76 8.25 10.53
CA GLN A 174 12.99 8.77 9.40
C GLN A 174 12.35 10.13 9.73
N PRO A 175 12.30 11.07 8.77
CA PRO A 175 11.54 12.31 8.92
C PRO A 175 10.05 12.05 9.18
N PRO A 176 9.40 12.79 10.11
CA PRO A 176 7.98 12.57 10.45
C PRO A 176 7.03 12.69 9.26
N ASP A 177 7.28 13.63 8.36
CA ASP A 177 6.52 13.85 7.12
C ASP A 177 6.59 12.64 6.17
N ARG A 178 7.76 11.98 6.07
CA ARG A 178 7.90 10.75 5.28
C ARG A 178 7.16 9.58 5.90
N ILE A 179 7.20 9.45 7.23
CA ILE A 179 6.47 8.42 7.96
C ILE A 179 4.96 8.59 7.72
N GLU A 180 4.44 9.80 7.90
CA GLU A 180 3.00 10.06 7.72
C GLU A 180 2.56 9.89 6.26
N ALA A 181 3.39 10.27 5.29
CA ALA A 181 3.12 9.98 3.89
C ALA A 181 3.03 8.47 3.63
N TYR A 182 3.98 7.68 4.16
CA TYR A 182 3.95 6.23 3.98
C TYR A 182 2.75 5.57 4.66
N LYS A 183 2.40 6.01 5.88
CA LYS A 183 1.17 5.57 6.56
C LYS A 183 -0.08 5.92 5.76
N GLY A 184 -0.15 7.15 5.23
CA GLY A 184 -1.24 7.59 4.36
C GLY A 184 -1.40 6.70 3.12
N PHE A 185 -0.29 6.36 2.47
CA PHE A 185 -0.28 5.43 1.35
C PHE A 185 -0.85 4.05 1.72
N LEU A 186 -0.37 3.44 2.81
CA LEU A 186 -0.85 2.13 3.26
C LEU A 186 -2.33 2.17 3.70
N ARG A 187 -2.78 3.26 4.35
CA ARG A 187 -4.20 3.47 4.66
C ARG A 187 -5.03 3.56 3.38
N SER A 188 -4.55 4.29 2.38
CA SER A 188 -5.21 4.43 1.08
C SER A 188 -5.40 3.07 0.40
N GLU A 189 -4.34 2.27 0.32
CA GLU A 189 -4.36 0.91 -0.24
C GLU A 189 -5.34 0.00 0.52
N ALA A 190 -5.29 0.01 1.85
CA ALA A 190 -6.18 -0.80 2.68
C ALA A 190 -7.66 -0.49 2.41
N TYR A 191 -8.01 0.79 2.39
CA TYR A 191 -9.37 1.23 2.08
C TYR A 191 -9.77 0.96 0.62
N ALA A 192 -8.84 1.05 -0.33
CA ALA A 192 -9.11 0.69 -1.72
C ALA A 192 -9.46 -0.81 -1.85
N ILE A 193 -8.74 -1.68 -1.14
CA ILE A 193 -9.00 -3.13 -1.12
C ILE A 193 -10.36 -3.41 -0.49
N LEU A 194 -10.66 -2.84 0.68
CA LEU A 194 -11.96 -3.01 1.35
C LEU A 194 -13.12 -2.54 0.47
N GLY A 195 -13.02 -1.32 -0.07
CA GLY A 195 -14.01 -0.78 -0.97
C GLY A 195 -14.18 -1.60 -2.25
N THR A 196 -13.12 -2.29 -2.72
CA THR A 196 -13.19 -3.22 -3.86
C THR A 196 -13.93 -4.50 -3.52
N LEU A 197 -13.69 -5.07 -2.33
CA LEU A 197 -14.42 -6.25 -1.86
C LEU A 197 -15.92 -5.95 -1.74
N GLU A 198 -16.27 -4.79 -1.19
CA GLU A 198 -17.66 -4.32 -1.04
C GLU A 198 -18.31 -3.99 -2.37
N TYR A 199 -17.56 -3.34 -3.27
CA TYR A 199 -17.96 -3.09 -4.66
C TYR A 199 -18.30 -4.40 -5.38
N ASN A 200 -17.44 -5.41 -5.27
CA ASN A 200 -17.68 -6.73 -5.88
C ASN A 200 -18.89 -7.45 -5.25
N ALA A 201 -19.11 -7.26 -3.94
CA ALA A 201 -20.28 -7.73 -3.23
C ALA A 201 -21.55 -6.91 -3.50
N LYS A 202 -21.47 -5.84 -4.31
CA LYS A 202 -22.55 -4.89 -4.59
C LYS A 202 -23.09 -4.17 -3.34
N ALA A 203 -22.27 -4.10 -2.29
CA ALA A 203 -22.54 -3.32 -1.08
C ALA A 203 -22.19 -1.85 -1.34
N TRP A 204 -22.96 -1.20 -2.23
CA TRP A 204 -22.61 0.11 -2.77
C TRP A 204 -22.40 1.22 -1.72
N PRO A 205 -23.20 1.32 -0.65
CA PRO A 205 -22.96 2.32 0.40
C PRO A 205 -21.66 2.09 1.16
N ASP A 206 -21.33 0.83 1.47
CA ASP A 206 -20.08 0.48 2.18
C ASP A 206 -18.88 0.77 1.28
N ALA A 207 -18.95 0.32 0.02
CA ALA A 207 -17.94 0.57 -0.99
C ALA A 207 -17.69 2.07 -1.19
N GLU A 208 -18.73 2.89 -1.23
CA GLU A 208 -18.57 4.36 -1.26
C GLU A 208 -17.79 4.85 -0.05
N GLY A 209 -18.15 4.38 1.16
CA GLY A 209 -17.52 4.79 2.41
C GLY A 209 -16.02 4.54 2.40
N ASP A 210 -15.59 3.33 2.06
CA ASP A 210 -14.16 2.98 2.07
C ASP A 210 -13.42 3.55 0.86
N LEU A 211 -14.01 3.62 -0.34
CA LEU A 211 -13.34 4.24 -1.50
C LEU A 211 -13.10 5.75 -1.29
N ARG A 212 -14.00 6.47 -0.59
CA ARG A 212 -13.76 7.86 -0.19
C ARG A 212 -12.59 7.97 0.78
N LYS A 213 -12.56 7.14 1.83
CA LYS A 213 -11.44 7.11 2.79
C LYS A 213 -10.11 6.80 2.10
N SER A 214 -10.11 5.94 1.09
CA SER A 214 -8.92 5.64 0.28
C SER A 214 -8.37 6.91 -0.37
N ILE A 215 -9.21 7.64 -1.11
CA ILE A 215 -8.85 8.89 -1.79
C ILE A 215 -8.34 9.95 -0.80
N ASP A 216 -9.02 10.08 0.34
CA ASP A 216 -8.69 11.09 1.37
C ASP A 216 -7.42 10.75 2.15
N ALA A 217 -7.07 9.46 2.28
CA ALA A 217 -5.89 9.02 3.03
C ALA A 217 -4.56 9.32 2.33
N PHE A 218 -4.56 9.44 0.99
CA PHE A 218 -3.35 9.70 0.22
C PHE A 218 -3.59 10.63 -0.99
N PRO A 219 -3.97 11.90 -0.76
CA PRO A 219 -4.41 12.81 -1.83
C PRO A 219 -3.29 13.18 -2.81
N GLN A 220 -2.02 12.97 -2.46
CA GLN A 220 -0.88 13.24 -3.32
C GLN A 220 -0.74 12.24 -4.48
N GLN A 221 -1.35 11.06 -4.37
CA GLN A 221 -1.36 10.06 -5.43
C GLN A 221 -2.66 9.26 -5.37
N VAL A 222 -3.72 9.88 -5.84
CA VAL A 222 -5.05 9.27 -5.90
C VAL A 222 -5.06 8.09 -6.88
N ASP A 223 -5.55 6.92 -6.45
CA ASP A 223 -5.75 5.77 -7.33
C ASP A 223 -6.93 6.02 -8.29
N PRO A 224 -6.70 6.09 -9.62
CA PRO A 224 -7.78 6.24 -10.59
C PRO A 224 -8.81 5.10 -10.57
N ILE A 225 -8.41 3.89 -10.17
CA ILE A 225 -9.32 2.74 -10.12
C ILE A 225 -10.28 2.88 -8.94
N ALA A 226 -9.80 3.27 -7.76
CA ALA A 226 -10.65 3.60 -6.61
C ALA A 226 -11.66 4.70 -6.96
N VAL A 227 -11.23 5.78 -7.65
CA VAL A 227 -12.12 6.86 -8.09
C VAL A 227 -13.19 6.37 -9.07
N LEU A 228 -12.81 5.52 -10.03
CA LEU A 228 -13.77 4.93 -10.97
C LEU A 228 -14.78 4.02 -10.26
N ARG A 229 -14.33 3.17 -9.34
CA ARG A 229 -15.22 2.30 -8.54
C ARG A 229 -16.17 3.13 -7.68
N LEU A 230 -15.72 4.26 -7.13
CA LEU A 230 -16.55 5.18 -6.36
C LEU A 230 -17.66 5.79 -7.23
N SER A 231 -17.33 6.22 -8.45
CA SER A 231 -18.32 6.69 -9.41
C SER A 231 -19.41 5.65 -9.66
N ILE A 232 -19.01 4.40 -9.92
CA ILE A 232 -19.96 3.32 -10.22
C ILE A 232 -20.79 2.96 -8.98
N ALA A 233 -20.20 2.96 -7.78
CA ALA A 233 -20.94 2.75 -6.54
C ALA A 233 -22.02 3.82 -6.31
N LEU A 234 -21.70 5.09 -6.60
CA LEU A 234 -22.66 6.21 -6.54
C LEU A 234 -23.75 6.10 -7.62
N ASP A 235 -23.40 5.68 -8.82
CA ASP A 235 -24.35 5.43 -9.91
C ASP A 235 -25.37 4.35 -9.53
N ASN A 236 -24.92 3.24 -8.95
CA ASN A 236 -25.80 2.17 -8.48
C ASN A 236 -26.70 2.61 -7.31
N GLN A 237 -26.35 3.69 -6.62
CA GLN A 237 -27.19 4.37 -5.64
C GLN A 237 -28.06 5.47 -6.27
N LYS A 238 -28.05 5.63 -7.60
CA LYS A 238 -28.78 6.65 -8.38
C LYS A 238 -28.36 8.09 -8.05
N ARG A 239 -27.17 8.29 -7.47
CA ARG A 239 -26.58 9.61 -7.16
C ARG A 239 -25.83 10.15 -8.38
N TYR A 240 -26.53 10.28 -9.51
CA TYR A 240 -25.93 10.57 -10.82
C TYR A 240 -25.06 11.83 -10.87
N PRO A 241 -25.42 12.97 -10.24
CA PRO A 241 -24.56 14.16 -10.23
C PRO A 241 -23.21 13.91 -9.55
N GLU A 242 -23.20 13.17 -8.44
CA GLU A 242 -21.97 12.84 -7.72
C GLU A 242 -21.16 11.77 -8.43
N ALA A 243 -21.82 10.75 -8.97
CA ALA A 243 -21.18 9.76 -9.82
C ALA A 243 -20.46 10.45 -10.99
N LEU A 244 -21.12 11.39 -11.69
CA LEU A 244 -20.54 12.09 -12.84
C LEU A 244 -19.30 12.91 -12.47
N LYS A 245 -19.28 13.51 -11.26
CA LYS A 245 -18.09 14.19 -10.72
C LYS A 245 -16.91 13.23 -10.64
N TYR A 246 -17.09 12.07 -10.01
CA TYR A 246 -16.01 11.09 -9.85
C TYR A 246 -15.65 10.39 -11.16
N ALA A 247 -16.59 10.12 -12.06
CA ALA A 247 -16.29 9.64 -13.41
C ALA A 247 -15.39 10.62 -14.17
N SER A 248 -15.67 11.93 -14.07
CA SER A 248 -14.86 12.96 -14.70
C SER A 248 -13.45 13.02 -14.13
N GLN A 249 -13.33 12.95 -12.79
CA GLN A 249 -12.02 12.86 -12.13
C GLN A 249 -11.26 11.58 -12.56
N ALA A 250 -11.92 10.43 -12.67
CA ALA A 250 -11.30 9.21 -13.17
C ALA A 250 -10.78 9.36 -14.61
N VAL A 251 -11.51 10.08 -15.49
CA VAL A 251 -11.04 10.39 -16.85
C VAL A 251 -9.77 11.26 -16.83
N GLU A 252 -9.70 12.24 -15.94
CA GLU A 252 -8.52 13.12 -15.79
C GLU A 252 -7.29 12.36 -15.28
N LEU A 253 -7.50 11.40 -14.37
CA LEU A 253 -6.42 10.59 -13.79
C LEU A 253 -5.98 9.42 -14.70
N THR A 254 -6.78 9.04 -15.69
CA THR A 254 -6.50 7.89 -16.57
C THR A 254 -6.06 8.28 -17.98
N LYS A 255 -5.15 7.47 -18.53
CA LYS A 255 -4.62 7.66 -19.89
C LYS A 255 -5.50 6.97 -20.92
N GLU A 256 -5.62 7.59 -22.09
CA GLU A 256 -6.22 6.96 -23.27
C GLU A 256 -5.46 5.70 -23.69
N GLY A 257 -6.17 4.76 -24.31
CA GLY A 257 -5.62 3.47 -24.73
C GLY A 257 -5.40 2.47 -23.58
N THR A 258 -5.82 2.80 -22.35
CA THR A 258 -5.85 1.85 -21.21
C THR A 258 -7.27 1.37 -20.95
N ASN A 259 -7.42 0.16 -20.41
CA ASN A 259 -8.74 -0.39 -20.04
C ASN A 259 -9.46 0.51 -19.03
N ALA A 260 -8.73 0.99 -18.03
CA ALA A 260 -9.25 1.93 -17.04
C ALA A 260 -9.71 3.25 -17.67
N GLY A 261 -8.93 3.80 -18.60
CA GLY A 261 -9.28 5.02 -19.32
C GLY A 261 -10.51 4.86 -20.21
N ALA A 262 -10.68 3.72 -20.87
CA ALA A 262 -11.87 3.40 -21.64
C ALA A 262 -13.11 3.29 -20.73
N ALA A 263 -12.98 2.57 -19.61
CA ALA A 263 -14.06 2.41 -18.64
C ALA A 263 -14.50 3.74 -18.02
N ALA A 264 -13.56 4.60 -17.61
CA ALA A 264 -13.87 5.90 -17.04
C ALA A 264 -14.61 6.83 -18.02
N ARG A 265 -14.19 6.85 -19.30
CA ARG A 265 -14.86 7.64 -20.35
C ARG A 265 -16.27 7.12 -20.62
N ALA A 266 -16.43 5.80 -20.75
CA ALA A 266 -17.74 5.18 -20.96
C ALA A 266 -18.71 5.47 -19.79
N GLU A 267 -18.22 5.41 -18.56
CA GLU A 267 -18.99 5.74 -17.36
C GLU A 267 -19.46 7.20 -17.36
N LYS A 268 -18.53 8.14 -17.62
CA LYS A 268 -18.82 9.56 -17.73
C LYS A 268 -19.88 9.84 -18.81
N ASP A 269 -19.74 9.23 -19.98
CA ASP A 269 -20.67 9.42 -21.10
C ASP A 269 -22.07 8.89 -20.76
N ARG A 270 -22.17 7.72 -20.11
CA ARG A 270 -23.47 7.17 -19.65
C ARG A 270 -24.12 8.10 -18.63
N LEU A 271 -23.37 8.52 -17.62
CA LEU A 271 -23.86 9.40 -16.55
C LEU A 271 -24.27 10.77 -17.06
N THR A 272 -23.56 11.32 -18.05
CA THR A 272 -23.94 12.58 -18.70
C THR A 272 -25.33 12.48 -19.31
N LYS A 273 -25.64 11.39 -20.02
CA LYS A 273 -26.96 11.14 -20.63
C LYS A 273 -28.05 10.99 -19.57
N LEU A 274 -27.78 10.22 -18.51
CA LEU A 274 -28.73 10.01 -17.41
C LEU A 274 -29.04 11.31 -16.65
N ASN A 275 -28.04 12.15 -16.42
CA ASN A 275 -28.20 13.43 -15.73
C ASN A 275 -28.89 14.50 -16.59
N SER A 276 -28.90 14.32 -17.92
CA SER A 276 -29.57 15.20 -18.89
C SER A 276 -31.07 14.89 -19.06
N GLY A 277 -31.61 13.89 -18.34
CA GLY A 277 -33.05 13.56 -18.37
C GLY A 277 -33.56 13.01 -19.70
N THR A 278 -32.69 12.52 -20.59
CA THR A 278 -33.15 11.97 -21.88
C THR A 278 -33.69 10.55 -21.68
N GLU A 279 -35.00 10.42 -21.41
CA GLU A 279 -35.72 9.18 -21.67
C GLU A 279 -35.51 8.77 -23.14
N PRO A 280 -35.41 7.46 -23.46
CA PRO A 280 -35.40 7.03 -24.84
C PRO A 280 -36.72 7.47 -25.49
N THR A 281 -36.64 8.37 -26.46
CA THR A 281 -37.78 8.78 -27.27
C THR A 281 -38.45 7.52 -27.82
N PRO A 282 -39.75 7.28 -27.60
CA PRO A 282 -40.45 6.20 -28.27
C PRO A 282 -40.29 6.42 -29.77
N SER A 283 -39.75 5.41 -30.46
CA SER A 283 -39.68 5.37 -31.91
C SER A 283 -41.05 5.73 -32.47
N SER A 284 -41.14 6.87 -33.14
CA SER A 284 -42.37 7.31 -33.80
C SER A 284 -42.74 6.26 -34.83
N ALA A 285 -43.89 5.62 -34.61
CA ALA A 285 -44.50 4.70 -35.56
C ALA A 285 -44.62 5.37 -36.94
N PRO A 286 -44.40 4.62 -38.04
CA PRO A 286 -44.48 5.20 -39.38
C PRO A 286 -45.91 5.67 -39.67
N PRO A 287 -46.09 6.80 -40.39
CA PRO A 287 -47.41 7.28 -40.73
C PRO A 287 -48.11 6.28 -41.65
N LYS A 288 -49.37 5.99 -41.33
CA LYS A 288 -50.29 5.30 -42.24
C LYS A 288 -50.75 6.27 -43.32
N ASN A 289 -50.79 5.74 -44.54
CA ASN A 289 -51.34 6.24 -45.81
C ASN A 289 -50.33 6.90 -46.74
#